data_AF-A0AAW8NJ14-F1
#
_entry.id   AF-A0AAW8NJ14-F1
#
_cell.length_a   1.000
_cell.length_b   1.000
_cell.length_c   1.000
_cell.angle_alpha   90.00
_cell.angle_beta   90.00
_cell.angle_gamma   90.00
#
_symmetry.space_group_name_H-M   'P 1'
#
loop_
_entity.id
_entity.type
_entity.pdbx_description
1 polymer ?
#
loop_
_entity_poly.entity_id
_entity_poly.type
_entity_poly.pdbx_seq_one_letter_code
_entity_poly.pdbx_strand_id
1 'polypeptide(L)'
;MPIRGKNELMQYIAANDFEWLKANDAASQFSCIYEDEQGITIIDKLRGAGVFSDKDIFLQLYRNKEQHMNDWNEQQWRGKTAALFSILERYPRDGSLAIADAPVGPCYDMVYHISNDFLLPMIKHLVELGCELDHNNFLEHVYDGNDDPEYQLYDFLISHYQTFSPQALATTCAAILDHKTDETELENKNQQIVSNLLARGANLNCSVNDNSCVADYGSLFGAVFAIAPQMLDSHPQIAKDYLPNEAALADIDWEYIVENNFGPTHLEALSKLVAKGAELPLAEIAENIEETWQYLNERAVEYNSTDAAEHLNQFDLMAYAKALRAMAK
;
A
#
# COMPACT_ATOMS: atom_id res chain seq x y z
N MET A 1 -11.32 36.50 -11.72
CA MET A 1 -12.18 36.00 -12.80
C MET A 1 -11.36 34.97 -13.56
N PRO A 2 -11.82 33.72 -13.71
CA PRO A 2 -10.97 32.68 -14.31
C PRO A 2 -10.54 33.08 -15.73
N ILE A 3 -9.32 32.69 -16.10
CA ILE A 3 -8.75 32.92 -17.43
C ILE A 3 -9.66 32.29 -18.48
N ARG A 4 -10.14 33.08 -19.44
CA ARG A 4 -11.18 32.71 -20.40
C ARG A 4 -10.64 31.96 -21.63
N GLY A 5 -9.33 31.80 -21.73
CA GLY A 5 -8.67 30.98 -22.75
C GLY A 5 -7.20 31.35 -23.00
N LYS A 6 -6.54 30.56 -23.84
CA LYS A 6 -5.09 30.66 -24.15
C LYS A 6 -4.66 32.07 -24.58
N ASN A 7 -5.46 32.78 -25.37
CA ASN A 7 -5.09 34.13 -25.84
C ASN A 7 -5.01 35.15 -24.70
N GLU A 8 -5.92 35.08 -23.73
CA GLU A 8 -5.90 35.96 -22.57
C GLU A 8 -4.69 35.63 -21.68
N LEU A 9 -4.44 34.35 -21.42
CA LEU A 9 -3.25 33.87 -20.71
C LEU A 9 -1.96 34.42 -21.30
N MET A 10 -1.78 34.27 -22.62
CA MET A 10 -0.57 34.72 -23.32
C MET A 10 -0.40 36.25 -23.30
N GLN A 11 -1.49 37.03 -23.30
CA GLN A 11 -1.43 38.49 -23.17
C GLN A 11 -0.85 38.90 -21.81
N TYR A 12 -1.31 38.31 -20.71
CA TYR A 12 -0.81 38.62 -19.37
C TYR A 12 0.61 38.09 -19.14
N ILE A 13 0.98 36.95 -19.74
CA ILE A 13 2.37 36.45 -19.74
C ILE A 13 3.31 37.42 -20.47
N ALA A 14 2.87 37.96 -21.61
CA ALA A 14 3.65 38.95 -22.38
C ALA A 14 3.78 40.29 -21.63
N ALA A 15 2.75 40.67 -20.87
CA ALA A 15 2.75 41.87 -20.04
C ALA A 15 3.55 41.73 -18.73
N ASN A 16 4.03 40.52 -18.38
CA ASN A 16 4.66 40.19 -17.10
C ASN A 16 3.77 40.48 -15.86
N ASP A 17 2.44 40.36 -16.02
CA ASP A 17 1.51 40.60 -14.92
C ASP A 17 1.36 39.34 -14.03
N PHE A 18 2.44 38.98 -13.33
CA PHE A 18 2.55 37.73 -12.58
C PHE A 18 1.62 37.67 -11.37
N GLU A 19 1.38 38.81 -10.70
CA GLU A 19 0.44 38.90 -9.59
C GLU A 19 -0.99 38.62 -10.06
N TRP A 20 -1.38 39.18 -11.21
CA TRP A 20 -2.69 38.88 -11.78
C TRP A 20 -2.81 37.41 -12.20
N LEU A 21 -1.77 36.84 -12.83
CA LEU A 21 -1.76 35.43 -13.23
C LEU A 21 -1.93 34.49 -12.03
N LYS A 22 -1.26 34.79 -10.92
CA LYS A 22 -1.38 34.03 -9.67
C LYS A 22 -2.77 34.17 -9.05
N ALA A 23 -3.30 35.39 -9.00
CA ALA A 23 -4.63 35.67 -8.44
C ALA A 23 -5.79 35.07 -9.25
N ASN A 24 -5.55 34.67 -10.50
CA ASN A 24 -6.57 34.11 -11.39
C ASN A 24 -6.26 32.66 -11.82
N ASP A 25 -5.49 31.92 -11.01
CA ASP A 25 -5.24 30.48 -11.16
C ASP A 25 -4.70 30.08 -12.53
N ALA A 26 -3.61 30.74 -12.97
CA ALA A 26 -2.89 30.36 -14.18
C ALA A 26 -2.39 28.90 -14.16
N ALA A 27 -2.20 28.30 -12.98
CA ALA A 27 -1.82 26.90 -12.81
C ALA A 27 -2.84 25.93 -13.43
N SER A 28 -4.14 26.25 -13.42
CA SER A 28 -5.16 25.47 -14.12
C SER A 28 -4.91 25.31 -15.64
N GLN A 29 -4.10 26.18 -16.23
CA GLN A 29 -3.76 26.18 -17.67
C GLN A 29 -2.40 25.54 -17.97
N PHE A 30 -1.73 24.93 -16.98
CA PHE A 30 -0.36 24.42 -17.12
C PHE A 30 -0.21 23.48 -18.33
N SER A 31 -1.11 22.49 -18.48
CA SER A 31 -1.04 21.55 -19.61
C SER A 31 -1.23 22.23 -20.96
N CYS A 32 -2.08 23.24 -21.06
CA CYS A 32 -2.24 24.00 -22.31
C CYS A 32 -0.98 24.80 -22.67
N ILE A 33 -0.24 25.30 -21.68
CA ILE A 33 1.07 25.94 -21.91
C ILE A 33 2.10 24.86 -22.26
N TYR A 34 2.11 23.74 -21.54
CA TYR A 34 3.06 22.64 -21.74
C TYR A 34 3.04 22.14 -23.19
N GLU A 35 1.86 22.01 -23.80
CA GLU A 35 1.72 21.57 -25.21
C GLU A 35 2.20 22.60 -26.25
N ASP A 36 2.36 23.88 -25.87
CA ASP A 36 2.84 24.91 -26.79
C ASP A 36 4.30 24.65 -27.23
N GLU A 37 4.66 25.12 -28.42
CA GLU A 37 6.03 25.01 -28.96
C GLU A 37 7.04 25.75 -28.05
N GLN A 38 6.64 26.88 -27.46
CA GLN A 38 7.43 27.64 -26.49
C GLN A 38 7.08 27.30 -25.04
N GLY A 39 6.32 26.23 -24.81
CA GLY A 39 5.73 25.89 -23.51
C GLY A 39 6.74 25.82 -22.37
N ILE A 40 7.86 25.13 -22.58
CA ILE A 40 8.93 25.01 -21.57
C ILE A 40 9.53 26.37 -21.20
N THR A 41 9.80 27.24 -22.17
CA THR A 41 10.33 28.58 -21.93
C THR A 41 9.34 29.43 -21.11
N ILE A 42 8.04 29.27 -21.39
CA ILE A 42 6.99 29.96 -20.65
C ILE A 42 6.88 29.42 -19.22
N ILE A 43 6.89 28.10 -19.04
CA ILE A 43 6.85 27.44 -17.72
C ILE A 43 8.04 27.88 -16.87
N ASP A 44 9.25 27.87 -17.42
CA ASP A 44 10.47 28.32 -16.74
C ASP A 44 10.35 29.76 -16.25
N LYS A 45 9.88 30.67 -17.12
CA LYS A 45 9.62 32.07 -16.77
C LYS A 45 8.60 32.20 -15.64
N LEU A 46 7.50 31.45 -15.70
CA LEU A 46 6.43 31.50 -14.70
C LEU A 46 6.84 30.86 -13.38
N ARG A 47 7.70 29.83 -13.40
CA ARG A 47 8.32 29.26 -12.21
C ARG A 47 9.23 30.28 -11.53
N GLY A 48 10.11 30.93 -12.29
CA GLY A 48 11.00 31.98 -11.76
C GLY A 48 10.28 33.20 -11.19
N ALA A 49 9.04 33.45 -11.63
CA ALA A 49 8.16 34.48 -11.07
C ALA A 49 7.29 34.00 -9.90
N GLY A 50 7.37 32.73 -9.49
CA GLY A 50 6.54 32.18 -8.41
C GLY A 50 5.05 32.06 -8.75
N VAL A 51 4.71 32.03 -10.05
CA VAL A 51 3.35 31.79 -10.56
C VAL A 51 3.07 30.29 -10.60
N PHE A 52 4.05 29.49 -11.02
CA PHE A 52 3.98 28.02 -10.96
C PHE A 52 4.77 27.47 -9.79
N SER A 53 4.18 26.44 -9.20
CA SER A 53 4.69 25.76 -8.03
C SER A 53 5.39 24.45 -8.37
N ASP A 54 6.16 23.90 -7.43
CA ASP A 54 6.72 22.55 -7.55
C ASP A 54 5.62 21.50 -7.81
N LYS A 55 4.46 21.66 -7.16
CA LYS A 55 3.28 20.80 -7.35
C LYS A 55 2.72 20.86 -8.76
N ASP A 56 2.66 22.04 -9.38
CA ASP A 56 2.13 22.19 -10.74
C ASP A 56 2.99 21.45 -11.76
N ILE A 57 4.32 21.56 -11.61
CA ILE A 57 5.27 20.85 -12.46
C ILE A 57 5.16 19.34 -12.24
N PHE A 58 5.09 18.89 -10.99
CA PHE A 58 4.92 17.48 -10.67
C PHE A 58 3.62 16.89 -11.24
N LEU A 59 2.50 17.61 -11.16
CA LEU A 59 1.23 17.16 -11.75
C LEU A 59 1.35 16.96 -13.26
N GLN A 60 2.10 17.79 -13.96
CA GLN A 60 2.37 17.57 -15.38
C GLN A 60 3.30 16.38 -15.62
N LEU A 61 4.34 16.21 -14.82
CA LEU A 61 5.22 15.02 -14.88
C LEU A 61 4.40 13.73 -14.67
N TYR A 62 3.50 13.72 -13.69
CA TYR A 62 2.60 12.61 -13.42
C TYR A 62 1.65 12.35 -14.60
N ARG A 63 1.05 13.39 -15.20
CA ARG A 63 0.21 13.24 -16.41
C ARG A 63 0.95 12.66 -17.61
N ASN A 64 2.25 12.94 -17.73
CA ASN A 64 3.07 12.39 -18.81
C ASN A 64 3.27 10.87 -18.70
N LYS A 65 2.94 10.24 -17.55
CA LYS A 65 3.12 8.80 -17.33
C LYS A 65 2.44 7.97 -18.42
N GLU A 66 1.20 8.29 -18.80
CA GLU A 66 0.38 7.51 -19.75
C GLU A 66 0.93 7.54 -21.18
N GLN A 67 1.63 8.61 -21.56
CA GLN A 67 2.14 8.79 -22.92
C GLN A 67 3.58 8.28 -23.08
N HIS A 68 4.28 8.08 -21.96
CA HIS A 68 5.73 7.89 -21.94
C HIS A 68 6.19 6.79 -20.97
N MET A 69 5.35 5.80 -20.61
CA MET A 69 5.73 4.71 -19.70
C MET A 69 7.10 4.07 -20.01
N ASN A 70 7.47 3.96 -21.29
CA ASN A 70 8.76 3.41 -21.74
C ASN A 70 9.98 4.36 -21.56
N ASP A 71 9.75 5.63 -21.30
CA ASP A 71 10.79 6.66 -21.14
C ASP A 71 11.20 6.87 -19.67
N TRP A 72 10.56 6.18 -18.71
CA TRP A 72 10.88 6.24 -17.27
C TRP A 72 12.00 5.27 -16.86
N ASN A 73 13.01 5.08 -17.72
CA ASN A 73 14.23 4.38 -17.31
C ASN A 73 15.21 5.36 -16.65
N GLU A 74 16.00 4.86 -15.69
CA GLU A 74 16.96 5.61 -14.87
C GLU A 74 18.01 6.43 -15.66
N GLN A 75 18.05 6.36 -17.00
CA GLN A 75 19.18 6.87 -17.78
C GLN A 75 18.89 7.95 -18.81
N GLN A 76 17.65 8.36 -19.09
CA GLN A 76 17.39 9.52 -19.94
C GLN A 76 15.90 9.91 -19.95
N TRP A 77 15.49 10.79 -19.02
CA TRP A 77 14.37 11.68 -19.31
C TRP A 77 14.66 12.40 -20.64
N ARG A 78 13.67 12.53 -21.53
CA ARG A 78 13.86 13.20 -22.83
C ARG A 78 12.87 14.33 -23.05
N GLY A 79 13.22 15.23 -23.97
CA GLY A 79 12.35 16.29 -24.44
C GLY A 79 11.83 17.18 -23.32
N LYS A 80 10.51 17.42 -23.33
CA LYS A 80 9.84 18.30 -22.38
C LYS A 80 9.87 17.77 -20.93
N THR A 81 9.88 16.46 -20.72
CA THR A 81 10.01 15.85 -19.37
C THR A 81 11.36 16.18 -18.74
N ALA A 82 12.46 16.01 -19.48
CA ALA A 82 13.79 16.39 -18.99
C ALA A 82 13.86 17.88 -18.65
N ALA A 83 13.25 18.73 -19.47
CA ALA A 83 13.23 20.15 -19.24
C ALA A 83 12.42 20.56 -17.99
N LEU A 84 11.34 19.86 -17.67
CA LEU A 84 10.59 20.06 -16.43
C LEU A 84 11.42 19.74 -15.19
N PHE A 85 12.17 18.62 -15.20
CA PHE A 85 13.13 18.32 -14.11
C PHE A 85 14.22 19.39 -13.99
N SER A 86 14.79 19.84 -15.12
CA SER A 86 15.78 20.94 -15.11
C SER A 86 15.22 22.26 -14.56
N ILE A 87 13.90 22.48 -14.64
CA ILE A 87 13.25 23.62 -14.00
C ILE A 87 13.16 23.39 -12.49
N LEU A 88 12.75 22.20 -12.04
CA LEU A 88 12.70 21.86 -10.60
C LEU A 88 14.08 21.94 -9.93
N GLU A 89 15.15 21.56 -10.63
CA GLU A 89 16.54 21.63 -10.14
C GLU A 89 17.05 23.07 -9.97
N ARG A 90 16.59 24.00 -10.82
CA ARG A 90 17.16 25.35 -10.91
C ARG A 90 16.63 26.31 -9.85
N TYR A 91 15.37 26.12 -9.44
CA TYR A 91 14.71 27.04 -8.51
C TYR A 91 14.66 26.45 -7.09
N PRO A 92 14.76 27.29 -6.03
CA PRO A 92 14.55 26.83 -4.66
C PRO A 92 13.18 26.18 -4.49
N ARG A 93 13.14 25.14 -3.65
CA ARG A 93 11.89 24.47 -3.27
C ARG A 93 10.90 25.49 -2.69
N ASP A 94 9.67 25.46 -3.17
CA ASP A 94 8.62 26.37 -2.68
C ASP A 94 7.73 25.76 -1.60
N GLY A 95 7.97 24.49 -1.25
CA GLY A 95 7.24 23.76 -0.21
C GLY A 95 5.82 23.33 -0.62
N SER A 96 5.43 23.51 -1.89
CA SER A 96 4.10 23.14 -2.37
C SER A 96 3.92 21.65 -2.65
N LEU A 97 5.02 20.91 -2.81
CA LEU A 97 5.03 19.50 -3.20
C LEU A 97 5.44 18.61 -2.02
N ALA A 98 4.43 17.96 -1.45
CA ALA A 98 4.56 16.69 -0.77
C ALA A 98 3.88 15.62 -1.65
N ILE A 99 4.57 14.50 -1.87
CA ILE A 99 4.04 13.36 -2.61
C ILE A 99 3.24 12.51 -1.63
N ALA A 100 1.96 12.83 -1.53
CA ALA A 100 0.98 12.21 -0.65
C ALA A 100 -0.40 12.27 -1.32
N ASP A 101 -1.32 11.39 -0.91
CA ASP A 101 -2.68 11.45 -1.41
C ASP A 101 -3.41 12.71 -0.95
N ALA A 102 -4.21 13.27 -1.86
CA ALA A 102 -5.15 14.33 -1.53
C ALA A 102 -6.53 13.71 -1.25
N PRO A 103 -7.28 14.20 -0.24
CA PRO A 103 -8.61 13.68 0.08
C PRO A 103 -9.62 13.91 -1.05
N VAL A 104 -9.36 14.87 -1.94
CA VAL A 104 -10.14 15.14 -3.15
C VAL A 104 -9.25 15.73 -4.25
N GLY A 105 -9.60 15.45 -5.51
CA GLY A 105 -9.00 16.10 -6.68
C GLY A 105 -8.10 15.17 -7.49
N PRO A 106 -7.26 15.73 -8.39
CA PRO A 106 -6.48 14.94 -9.36
C PRO A 106 -5.31 14.15 -8.74
N CYS A 107 -5.10 14.26 -7.43
CA CYS A 107 -4.09 13.51 -6.66
C CYS A 107 -4.74 12.53 -5.66
N TYR A 108 -6.03 12.23 -5.83
CA TYR A 108 -6.67 11.12 -5.14
C TYR A 108 -6.07 9.80 -5.65
N ASP A 109 -5.76 8.87 -4.76
CA ASP A 109 -5.07 7.59 -5.04
C ASP A 109 -3.76 7.74 -5.83
N MET A 110 -3.10 8.89 -5.71
CA MET A 110 -1.87 9.16 -6.41
C MET A 110 -0.76 8.24 -5.93
N VAL A 111 -0.64 8.01 -4.62
CA VAL A 111 0.33 7.10 -4.02
C VAL A 111 0.12 5.71 -4.58
N TYR A 112 -1.09 5.14 -4.46
CA TYR A 112 -1.45 3.87 -5.08
C TYR A 112 -1.04 3.79 -6.56
N HIS A 113 -1.34 4.81 -7.35
CA HIS A 113 -1.00 4.85 -8.77
C HIS A 113 0.48 5.03 -9.10
N ILE A 114 1.32 5.46 -8.14
CA ILE A 114 2.76 5.66 -8.35
C ILE A 114 3.65 4.77 -7.49
N SER A 115 3.07 3.93 -6.63
CA SER A 115 3.79 2.94 -5.83
C SER A 115 4.40 1.80 -6.65
N ASN A 116 4.31 1.84 -7.98
CA ASN A 116 4.95 0.86 -8.83
C ASN A 116 6.43 1.16 -9.14
N ASP A 117 7.26 0.10 -9.22
CA ASP A 117 8.68 0.15 -9.55
C ASP A 117 8.99 0.96 -10.84
N PHE A 118 8.08 1.01 -11.82
CA PHE A 118 8.27 1.84 -13.04
C PHE A 118 8.45 3.34 -12.76
N LEU A 119 7.90 3.84 -11.65
CA LEU A 119 7.97 5.24 -11.26
C LEU A 119 9.04 5.50 -10.19
N LEU A 120 9.74 4.46 -9.74
CA LEU A 120 10.83 4.58 -8.78
C LEU A 120 11.93 5.58 -9.20
N PRO A 121 12.37 5.66 -10.47
CA PRO A 121 13.36 6.67 -10.87
C PRO A 121 12.87 8.11 -10.68
N MET A 122 11.57 8.36 -10.91
CA MET A 122 10.95 9.66 -10.64
C MET A 122 10.95 9.97 -9.15
N ILE A 123 10.51 9.00 -8.35
CA ILE A 123 10.39 9.13 -6.89
C ILE A 123 11.77 9.43 -6.30
N LYS A 124 12.79 8.64 -6.65
CA LYS A 124 14.18 8.86 -6.22
C LYS A 124 14.63 10.27 -6.53
N HIS A 125 14.43 10.72 -7.78
CA HIS A 125 14.90 12.04 -8.20
C HIS A 125 14.14 13.18 -7.50
N LEU A 126 12.82 13.06 -7.30
CA LEU A 126 12.05 14.05 -6.54
C LEU A 126 12.51 14.12 -5.07
N VAL A 127 12.79 12.98 -4.45
CA VAL A 127 13.35 12.92 -3.09
C VAL A 127 14.76 13.54 -3.03
N GLU A 128 15.62 13.30 -4.03
CA GLU A 128 16.94 13.94 -4.14
C GLU A 128 16.86 15.48 -4.24
N LEU A 129 15.80 15.99 -4.89
CA LEU A 129 15.50 17.43 -4.95
C LEU A 129 14.93 17.98 -3.63
N GLY A 130 14.71 17.13 -2.63
CA GLY A 130 14.18 17.50 -1.31
C GLY A 130 12.65 17.59 -1.27
N CYS A 131 11.93 16.89 -2.16
CA CYS A 131 10.49 16.72 -2.02
C CYS A 131 10.16 15.83 -0.82
N GLU A 132 9.12 16.18 -0.07
CA GLU A 132 8.60 15.32 0.99
C GLU A 132 7.81 14.15 0.37
N LEU A 133 7.99 12.95 0.91
CA LEU A 133 7.28 11.73 0.51
C LEU A 133 6.53 11.19 1.72
N ASP A 134 5.25 10.87 1.54
CA ASP A 134 4.49 10.09 2.52
C ASP A 134 4.91 8.62 2.48
N HIS A 135 6.13 8.36 2.96
CA HIS A 135 6.78 7.05 2.94
C HIS A 135 5.98 5.96 3.66
N ASN A 136 5.08 6.32 4.59
CA ASN A 136 4.18 5.34 5.23
C ASN A 136 3.11 4.88 4.25
N ASN A 137 2.40 5.83 3.63
CA ASN A 137 1.38 5.51 2.64
C ASN A 137 1.99 4.78 1.43
N PHE A 138 3.19 5.18 0.99
CA PHE A 138 3.92 4.44 -0.05
C PHE A 138 4.24 3.01 0.38
N LEU A 139 4.74 2.80 1.61
CA LEU A 139 5.09 1.47 2.11
C LEU A 139 3.86 0.54 2.16
N GLU A 140 2.70 1.08 2.54
CA GLU A 140 1.43 0.34 2.59
C GLU A 140 0.99 -0.17 1.22
N HIS A 141 1.28 0.59 0.14
CA HIS A 141 0.82 0.30 -1.21
C HIS A 141 1.86 -0.39 -2.11
N VAL A 142 3.06 -0.73 -1.61
CA VAL A 142 4.14 -1.38 -2.41
C VAL A 142 3.74 -2.75 -2.99
N TYR A 143 2.62 -3.32 -2.54
CA TYR A 143 2.19 -4.65 -2.97
C TYR A 143 0.73 -4.69 -3.43
N ASP A 144 0.12 -3.53 -3.71
CA ASP A 144 -1.25 -3.47 -4.23
C ASP A 144 -1.32 -3.52 -5.78
N GLY A 145 -0.19 -3.75 -6.45
CA GLY A 145 -0.06 -3.82 -7.92
C GLY A 145 -0.50 -5.15 -8.54
N ASN A 146 -0.94 -5.11 -9.80
CA ASN A 146 -1.44 -6.27 -10.56
C ASN A 146 -0.34 -7.07 -11.31
N ASP A 147 0.85 -6.52 -11.49
CA ASP A 147 1.91 -7.10 -12.34
C ASP A 147 3.28 -6.99 -11.63
N ASP A 148 3.77 -8.12 -11.12
CA ASP A 148 5.05 -8.33 -10.42
C ASP A 148 5.26 -7.59 -9.08
N PRO A 149 5.98 -8.22 -8.11
CA PRO A 149 6.21 -7.64 -6.79
C PRO A 149 7.22 -6.47 -6.82
N GLU A 150 6.79 -5.29 -6.39
CA GLU A 150 7.47 -3.98 -6.44
C GLU A 150 8.57 -3.85 -5.35
N TYR A 151 9.48 -4.81 -5.33
CA TYR A 151 10.49 -4.88 -4.29
C TYR A 151 11.50 -3.73 -4.33
N GLN A 152 11.73 -3.09 -5.48
CA GLN A 152 12.73 -2.03 -5.56
C GLN A 152 12.26 -0.77 -4.84
N LEU A 153 10.96 -0.47 -4.90
CA LEU A 153 10.36 0.58 -4.10
C LEU A 153 10.48 0.25 -2.61
N TYR A 154 10.16 -0.98 -2.19
CA TYR A 154 10.38 -1.41 -0.81
C TYR A 154 11.83 -1.15 -0.39
N ASP A 155 12.81 -1.65 -1.14
CA ASP A 155 14.24 -1.52 -0.84
C ASP A 155 14.67 -0.05 -0.73
N PHE A 156 14.15 0.80 -1.62
CA PHE A 156 14.37 2.25 -1.56
C PHE A 156 13.78 2.87 -0.28
N LEU A 157 12.51 2.65 0.01
CA LEU A 157 11.84 3.22 1.19
C LEU A 157 12.56 2.79 2.48
N ILE A 158 12.80 1.49 2.61
CA ILE A 158 13.46 0.87 3.75
C ILE A 158 14.90 1.38 3.95
N SER A 159 15.65 1.62 2.87
CA SER A 159 17.03 2.12 2.99
C SER A 159 17.10 3.63 3.22
N HIS A 160 16.10 4.38 2.75
CA HIS A 160 16.09 5.83 2.80
C HIS A 160 15.48 6.38 4.11
N TYR A 161 14.41 5.77 4.62
CA TYR A 161 13.69 6.23 5.80
C TYR A 161 14.03 5.40 7.04
N GLN A 162 14.28 6.07 8.17
CA GLN A 162 14.66 5.43 9.42
C GLN A 162 13.46 4.96 10.25
N THR A 163 12.32 5.63 10.11
CA THR A 163 11.13 5.44 10.93
C THR A 163 9.91 5.29 10.06
N PHE A 164 9.02 4.37 10.43
CA PHE A 164 7.72 4.18 9.81
C PHE A 164 6.65 4.13 10.90
N SER A 165 5.40 4.40 10.52
CA SER A 165 4.26 4.21 11.41
C SER A 165 4.09 2.71 11.71
N PRO A 166 3.62 2.34 12.92
CA PRO A 166 3.31 0.95 13.23
C PRO A 166 2.29 0.33 12.26
N GLN A 167 1.30 1.11 11.82
CA GLN A 167 0.27 0.66 10.87
C GLN A 167 0.88 0.37 9.50
N ALA A 168 1.76 1.22 8.98
CA ALA A 168 2.40 0.97 7.70
C ALA A 168 3.22 -0.32 7.72
N LEU A 169 4.02 -0.51 8.77
CA LEU A 169 4.79 -1.75 8.94
C LEU A 169 3.88 -2.98 9.06
N ALA A 170 2.74 -2.87 9.76
CA ALA A 170 1.79 -3.95 9.94
C ALA A 170 1.07 -4.33 8.64
N THR A 171 0.52 -3.34 7.93
CA THR A 171 -0.18 -3.52 6.65
C THR A 171 0.74 -4.13 5.61
N THR A 172 1.96 -3.60 5.41
CA THR A 172 2.90 -4.14 4.43
C THR A 172 3.36 -5.55 4.79
N CYS A 173 3.52 -5.84 6.09
CA CYS A 173 3.85 -7.20 6.53
C CYS A 173 2.70 -8.17 6.24
N ALA A 174 1.45 -7.75 6.45
CA ALA A 174 0.27 -8.54 6.10
C ALA A 174 0.16 -8.75 4.58
N ALA A 175 0.35 -7.72 3.78
CA ALA A 175 0.31 -7.80 2.31
C ALA A 175 1.37 -8.78 1.77
N ILE A 176 2.61 -8.75 2.29
CA ILE A 176 3.65 -9.69 1.89
C ILE A 176 3.33 -11.13 2.30
N LEU A 177 2.71 -11.34 3.46
CA LEU A 177 2.26 -12.67 3.87
C LEU A 177 1.17 -13.17 2.92
N ASP A 178 0.22 -12.31 2.55
CA ASP A 178 -0.91 -12.67 1.69
C ASP A 178 -0.50 -12.91 0.23
N HIS A 179 0.63 -12.33 -0.18
CA HIS A 179 1.21 -12.53 -1.51
C HIS A 179 1.77 -13.95 -1.70
N LYS A 180 0.88 -14.87 -2.09
CA LYS A 180 1.22 -16.27 -2.41
C LYS A 180 2.07 -16.35 -3.69
N THR A 181 3.16 -17.11 -3.62
CA THR A 181 4.01 -17.41 -4.77
C THR A 181 4.54 -18.84 -4.70
N ASP A 182 4.53 -19.54 -5.82
CA ASP A 182 5.13 -20.88 -5.94
C ASP A 182 6.64 -20.81 -6.21
N GLU A 183 7.18 -19.61 -6.44
CA GLU A 183 8.59 -19.41 -6.71
C GLU A 183 9.38 -19.36 -5.40
N THR A 184 10.19 -20.39 -5.17
CA THR A 184 11.00 -20.52 -3.94
C THR A 184 11.91 -19.30 -3.68
N GLU A 185 12.42 -18.66 -4.73
CA GLU A 185 13.26 -17.45 -4.58
C GLU A 185 12.44 -16.25 -4.07
N LEU A 186 11.22 -16.07 -4.59
CA LEU A 186 10.32 -15.01 -4.14
C LEU A 186 9.79 -15.29 -2.73
N GLU A 187 9.45 -16.53 -2.42
CA GLU A 187 9.04 -16.93 -1.07
C GLU A 187 10.15 -16.64 -0.03
N ASN A 188 11.40 -16.98 -0.35
CA ASN A 188 12.54 -16.65 0.51
C ASN A 188 12.71 -15.13 0.67
N LYS A 189 12.44 -14.35 -0.37
CA LYS A 189 12.51 -12.89 -0.32
C LYS A 189 11.39 -12.32 0.56
N ASN A 190 10.16 -12.82 0.43
CA ASN A 190 9.02 -12.43 1.26
C ASN A 190 9.30 -12.72 2.74
N GLN A 191 9.84 -13.89 3.08
CA GLN A 191 10.25 -14.22 4.44
C GLN A 191 11.33 -13.26 5.00
N GLN A 192 12.28 -12.84 4.16
CA GLN A 192 13.29 -11.85 4.55
C GLN A 192 12.68 -10.47 4.79
N ILE A 193 11.73 -10.06 3.96
CA ILE A 193 11.02 -8.79 4.09
C ILE A 193 10.19 -8.77 5.38
N VAL A 194 9.42 -9.82 5.65
CA VAL A 194 8.66 -10.00 6.91
C VAL A 194 9.59 -9.93 8.12
N SER A 195 10.72 -10.65 8.08
CA SER A 195 11.73 -10.62 9.14
C SER A 195 12.28 -9.21 9.38
N ASN A 196 12.50 -8.45 8.31
CA ASN A 196 13.00 -7.08 8.36
C ASN A 196 11.94 -6.14 8.96
N LEU A 197 10.70 -6.21 8.50
CA LEU A 197 9.59 -5.39 9.02
C LEU A 197 9.37 -5.63 10.51
N LEU A 198 9.37 -6.90 10.96
CA LEU A 198 9.30 -7.25 12.38
C LEU A 198 10.50 -6.71 13.16
N ALA A 199 11.72 -6.82 12.62
CA ALA A 199 12.91 -6.25 13.24
C ALA A 199 12.87 -4.71 13.33
N ARG A 200 12.12 -4.06 12.44
CA ARG A 200 11.85 -2.62 12.45
C ARG A 200 10.69 -2.21 13.36
N GLY A 201 10.05 -3.16 14.03
CA GLY A 201 9.00 -2.87 15.00
C GLY A 201 7.57 -3.02 14.47
N ALA A 202 7.36 -3.74 13.36
CA ALA A 202 6.02 -4.21 13.01
C ALA A 202 5.44 -4.98 14.22
N ASN A 203 4.31 -4.51 14.72
CA ASN A 203 3.71 -5.00 15.95
C ASN A 203 2.49 -5.85 15.60
N LEU A 204 2.47 -7.10 16.06
CA LEU A 204 1.35 -8.02 15.83
C LEU A 204 0.03 -7.48 16.40
N ASN A 205 0.08 -6.63 17.44
CA ASN A 205 -1.11 -6.00 18.01
C ASN A 205 -1.56 -4.72 17.27
N CYS A 206 -0.89 -4.34 16.19
CA CYS A 206 -1.27 -3.18 15.41
C CYS A 206 -2.33 -3.56 14.37
N SER A 207 -3.33 -2.69 14.21
CA SER A 207 -4.29 -2.80 13.11
C SER A 207 -3.58 -2.63 11.76
N VAL A 208 -4.13 -3.27 10.74
CA VAL A 208 -3.78 -3.00 9.34
C VAL A 208 -4.57 -1.77 8.84
N ASN A 209 -4.35 -1.34 7.60
CA ASN A 209 -5.12 -0.28 6.98
C ASN A 209 -6.45 -0.83 6.43
N ASP A 210 -7.57 -0.30 6.92
CA ASP A 210 -8.93 -0.73 6.55
C ASP A 210 -9.27 -0.50 5.06
N ASN A 211 -8.48 0.31 4.35
CA ASN A 211 -8.64 0.54 2.90
C ASN A 211 -7.70 -0.32 2.04
N SER A 212 -6.91 -1.20 2.64
CA SER A 212 -5.97 -2.08 1.91
C SER A 212 -6.62 -3.42 1.53
N CYS A 213 -5.97 -4.16 0.63
CA CYS A 213 -6.39 -5.52 0.23
C CYS A 213 -6.35 -6.54 1.38
N VAL A 214 -5.72 -6.21 2.51
CA VAL A 214 -5.54 -7.07 3.68
C VAL A 214 -6.42 -6.66 4.86
N ALA A 215 -7.40 -5.76 4.64
CA ALA A 215 -8.28 -5.23 5.67
C ALA A 215 -9.04 -6.32 6.45
N ASP A 216 -9.45 -7.41 5.79
CA ASP A 216 -10.21 -8.51 6.41
C ASP A 216 -9.42 -9.21 7.55
N TYR A 217 -8.10 -9.06 7.57
CA TYR A 217 -7.29 -9.59 8.67
C TYR A 217 -7.38 -8.77 9.96
N GLY A 218 -7.82 -7.50 9.91
CA GLY A 218 -7.99 -6.58 11.05
C GLY A 218 -6.68 -6.11 11.72
N SER A 219 -5.72 -7.02 11.92
CA SER A 219 -4.42 -6.75 12.54
C SER A 219 -3.31 -7.62 11.95
N LEU A 220 -2.05 -7.26 12.23
CA LEU A 220 -0.92 -8.12 11.84
C LEU A 220 -0.99 -9.49 12.52
N PHE A 221 -1.50 -9.59 13.75
CA PHE A 221 -1.78 -10.87 14.39
C PHE A 221 -2.78 -11.69 13.56
N GLY A 222 -3.88 -11.08 13.10
CA GLY A 222 -4.87 -11.75 12.26
C GLY A 222 -4.25 -12.28 10.97
N ALA A 223 -3.43 -11.49 10.29
CA ALA A 223 -2.75 -11.90 9.06
C ALA A 223 -1.76 -13.07 9.31
N VAL A 224 -0.92 -12.97 10.35
CA VAL A 224 0.00 -14.06 10.73
C VAL A 224 -0.78 -15.32 11.10
N PHE A 225 -1.87 -15.19 11.86
CA PHE A 225 -2.69 -16.33 12.25
C PHE A 225 -3.35 -16.99 11.04
N ALA A 226 -3.90 -16.20 10.12
CA ALA A 226 -4.58 -16.71 8.94
C ALA A 226 -3.63 -17.46 8.01
N ILE A 227 -2.46 -16.87 7.73
CA ILE A 227 -1.59 -17.32 6.64
C ILE A 227 -0.45 -18.22 7.12
N ALA A 228 0.19 -17.86 8.24
CA ALA A 228 1.40 -18.51 8.72
C ALA A 228 1.39 -18.71 10.26
N PRO A 229 0.37 -19.41 10.82
CA PRO A 229 0.18 -19.52 12.27
C PRO A 229 1.39 -20.11 13.00
N GLN A 230 2.20 -20.94 12.34
CA GLN A 230 3.45 -21.48 12.87
C GLN A 230 4.49 -20.40 13.24
N MET A 231 4.42 -19.22 12.63
CA MET A 231 5.34 -18.12 12.93
C MET A 231 5.18 -17.61 14.37
N LEU A 232 3.98 -17.69 14.94
CA LEU A 232 3.68 -17.24 16.31
C LEU A 232 4.57 -17.90 17.38
N ASP A 233 5.10 -19.09 17.10
CA ASP A 233 6.03 -19.79 18.00
C ASP A 233 7.47 -19.87 17.49
N SER A 234 7.67 -19.86 16.17
CA SER A 234 8.97 -20.20 15.56
C SER A 234 9.75 -18.97 15.09
N HIS A 235 9.09 -17.84 14.87
CA HIS A 235 9.75 -16.67 14.28
C HIS A 235 10.60 -15.92 15.34
N PRO A 236 11.89 -15.66 15.07
CA PRO A 236 12.81 -15.15 16.10
C PRO A 236 12.51 -13.72 16.57
N GLN A 237 11.84 -12.92 15.74
CA GLN A 237 11.42 -11.54 16.06
C GLN A 237 10.09 -11.49 16.83
N ILE A 238 9.34 -12.60 16.94
CA ILE A 238 8.12 -12.66 17.74
C ILE A 238 8.49 -13.08 19.17
N ALA A 239 8.01 -12.33 20.16
CA ALA A 239 8.29 -12.63 21.56
C ALA A 239 7.71 -14.00 21.94
N LYS A 240 8.48 -14.83 22.67
CA LYS A 240 8.04 -16.19 23.03
C LYS A 240 6.80 -16.19 23.93
N ASP A 241 6.67 -15.16 24.74
CA ASP A 241 5.58 -14.85 25.65
C ASP A 241 4.55 -13.87 25.05
N TYR A 242 4.59 -13.65 23.73
CA TYR A 242 3.59 -12.85 23.04
C TYR A 242 2.17 -13.36 23.31
N LEU A 243 1.27 -12.42 23.59
CA LEU A 243 -0.18 -12.60 23.66
C LEU A 243 -0.85 -11.50 22.83
N PRO A 244 -1.85 -11.82 21.99
CA PRO A 244 -2.66 -10.81 21.35
C PRO A 244 -3.47 -10.05 22.41
N ASN A 245 -3.60 -8.74 22.24
CA ASN A 245 -4.45 -7.91 23.08
C ASN A 245 -5.86 -7.74 22.47
N GLU A 246 -6.78 -7.16 23.23
CA GLU A 246 -8.17 -6.93 22.78
C GLU A 246 -8.24 -6.16 21.46
N ALA A 247 -7.40 -5.14 21.28
CA ALA A 247 -7.37 -4.33 20.06
C ALA A 247 -6.93 -5.14 18.82
N ALA A 248 -6.01 -6.09 18.98
CA ALA A 248 -5.56 -6.96 17.90
C ALA A 248 -6.67 -7.91 17.41
N LEU A 249 -7.61 -8.24 18.29
CA LEU A 249 -8.67 -9.23 18.05
C LEU A 249 -10.00 -8.59 17.61
N ALA A 250 -10.20 -7.31 17.90
CA ALA A 250 -11.50 -6.63 17.77
C ALA A 250 -12.05 -6.58 16.34
N ASP A 251 -11.16 -6.34 15.37
CA ASP A 251 -11.53 -6.08 13.97
C ASP A 251 -11.16 -7.25 13.04
N ILE A 252 -10.85 -8.42 13.59
CA ILE A 252 -10.56 -9.62 12.79
C ILE A 252 -11.86 -10.18 12.22
N ASP A 253 -11.93 -10.35 10.89
CA ASP A 253 -12.98 -11.14 10.27
C ASP A 253 -12.69 -12.64 10.44
N TRP A 254 -13.20 -13.22 11.52
CA TRP A 254 -13.03 -14.64 11.82
C TRP A 254 -13.76 -15.54 10.84
N GLU A 255 -14.84 -15.09 10.20
CA GLU A 255 -15.54 -15.84 9.16
C GLU A 255 -14.61 -15.98 7.95
N TYR A 256 -14.05 -14.87 7.47
CA TYR A 256 -13.08 -14.85 6.37
C TYR A 256 -11.88 -15.77 6.63
N ILE A 257 -11.27 -15.70 7.82
CA ILE A 257 -10.12 -16.56 8.16
C ILE A 257 -10.51 -18.04 8.16
N VAL A 258 -11.68 -18.38 8.72
CA VAL A 258 -12.16 -19.75 8.82
C VAL A 258 -12.44 -20.34 7.44
N GLU A 259 -13.12 -19.59 6.57
CA GLU A 259 -13.48 -20.04 5.23
C GLU A 259 -12.27 -20.30 4.33
N ASN A 260 -11.20 -19.49 4.46
CA ASN A 260 -10.12 -19.49 3.48
C ASN A 260 -8.92 -20.36 3.88
N ASN A 261 -8.55 -20.41 5.17
CA ASN A 261 -7.23 -20.94 5.55
C ASN A 261 -7.22 -21.85 6.78
N PHE A 262 -8.33 -22.06 7.50
CA PHE A 262 -8.28 -22.70 8.82
C PHE A 262 -7.98 -24.20 8.78
N GLY A 263 -6.97 -24.62 9.54
CA GLY A 263 -6.55 -26.02 9.58
C GLY A 263 -5.88 -26.44 10.90
N PRO A 264 -5.18 -27.59 10.90
CA PRO A 264 -4.54 -28.14 12.11
C PRO A 264 -3.52 -27.20 12.77
N THR A 265 -2.79 -26.43 11.97
CA THR A 265 -1.78 -25.49 12.44
C THR A 265 -2.41 -24.30 13.18
N HIS A 266 -3.59 -23.84 12.76
CA HIS A 266 -4.39 -22.83 13.46
C HIS A 266 -4.85 -23.34 14.82
N LEU A 267 -5.36 -24.58 14.88
CA LEU A 267 -5.78 -25.19 16.14
C LEU A 267 -4.60 -25.34 17.12
N GLU A 268 -3.43 -25.74 16.62
CA GLU A 268 -2.20 -25.81 17.42
C GLU A 268 -1.79 -24.43 17.97
N ALA A 269 -1.83 -23.40 17.12
CA ALA A 269 -1.52 -22.02 17.52
C ALA A 269 -2.49 -21.51 18.60
N LEU A 270 -3.80 -21.69 18.41
CA LEU A 270 -4.82 -21.34 19.41
C LEU A 270 -4.58 -22.07 20.73
N SER A 271 -4.33 -23.38 20.70
CA SER A 271 -4.08 -24.18 21.90
C SER A 271 -2.89 -23.66 22.70
N LYS A 272 -1.80 -23.29 22.02
CA LYS A 272 -0.60 -22.73 22.67
C LYS A 272 -0.85 -21.33 23.23
N LEU A 273 -1.56 -20.47 22.50
CA LEU A 273 -1.92 -19.14 22.99
C LEU A 273 -2.81 -19.23 24.25
N VAL A 274 -3.81 -20.11 24.25
CA VAL A 274 -4.64 -20.38 25.44
C VAL A 274 -3.78 -20.89 26.60
N ALA A 275 -2.85 -21.82 26.36
CA ALA A 275 -1.94 -22.31 27.38
C ALA A 275 -1.01 -21.22 27.95
N LYS A 276 -0.68 -20.18 27.16
CA LYS A 276 0.06 -18.99 27.61
C LYS A 276 -0.82 -17.95 28.31
N GLY A 277 -2.15 -18.13 28.31
CA GLY A 277 -3.11 -17.24 28.96
C GLY A 277 -3.74 -16.19 28.05
N ALA A 278 -3.74 -16.39 26.73
CA ALA A 278 -4.45 -15.49 25.81
C ALA A 278 -5.97 -15.58 26.00
N GLU A 279 -6.62 -14.42 26.03
CA GLU A 279 -8.08 -14.30 25.98
C GLU A 279 -8.50 -14.22 24.51
N LEU A 280 -8.88 -15.37 23.94
CA LEU A 280 -9.26 -15.50 22.53
C LEU A 280 -10.77 -15.70 22.39
N PRO A 281 -11.39 -15.24 21.28
CA PRO A 281 -12.81 -15.44 21.01
C PRO A 281 -13.11 -16.88 20.52
N LEU A 282 -12.69 -17.89 21.30
CA LEU A 282 -12.78 -19.31 20.91
C LEU A 282 -14.20 -19.78 20.59
N ALA A 283 -15.21 -19.18 21.23
CA ALA A 283 -16.61 -19.50 20.99
C ALA A 283 -17.09 -19.03 19.61
N GLU A 284 -16.70 -17.81 19.22
CA GLU A 284 -17.01 -17.21 17.91
C GLU A 284 -16.29 -17.97 16.79
N ILE A 285 -15.00 -18.25 16.95
CA ILE A 285 -14.24 -19.04 15.97
C ILE A 285 -14.89 -20.43 15.79
N ALA A 286 -15.36 -21.06 16.87
CA ALA A 286 -16.05 -22.34 16.79
C ALA A 286 -17.41 -22.25 16.07
N GLU A 287 -18.14 -21.15 16.24
CA GLU A 287 -19.40 -20.88 15.53
C GLU A 287 -19.14 -20.74 14.03
N ASN A 288 -18.16 -19.92 13.63
CA ASN A 288 -17.77 -19.75 12.22
C ASN A 288 -17.34 -21.09 11.59
N ILE A 289 -16.59 -21.94 12.31
CA ILE A 289 -16.22 -23.27 11.79
C ILE A 289 -17.45 -24.15 11.55
N GLU A 290 -18.45 -24.09 12.43
CA GLU A 290 -19.69 -24.86 12.29
C GLU A 290 -20.54 -24.38 11.11
N GLU A 291 -20.61 -23.05 10.92
CA GLU A 291 -21.30 -22.42 9.79
C GLU A 291 -20.62 -22.73 8.44
N THR A 292 -19.29 -22.59 8.37
CA THR A 292 -18.51 -22.97 7.18
C THR A 292 -18.68 -24.46 6.86
N TRP A 293 -18.65 -25.34 7.87
CA TRP A 293 -18.90 -26.77 7.67
C TRP A 293 -20.30 -27.02 7.10
N GLN A 294 -21.33 -26.35 7.64
CA GLN A 294 -22.70 -26.49 7.16
C GLN A 294 -22.82 -26.05 5.70
N TYR A 295 -22.28 -24.88 5.37
CA TYR A 295 -22.26 -24.34 4.00
C TYR A 295 -21.57 -25.30 3.02
N LEU A 296 -20.38 -25.79 3.37
CA LEU A 296 -19.65 -26.74 2.51
C LEU A 296 -20.40 -28.06 2.36
N ASN A 297 -21.05 -28.54 3.42
CA ASN A 297 -21.80 -29.80 3.38
C ASN A 297 -23.06 -29.68 2.52
N GLU A 298 -23.79 -28.56 2.61
CA GLU A 298 -24.89 -28.24 1.71
C GLU A 298 -24.41 -28.19 0.25
N ARG A 299 -23.27 -27.54 -0.03
CA ARG A 299 -22.69 -27.52 -1.38
C ARG A 299 -22.26 -28.88 -1.91
N ALA A 300 -21.65 -29.71 -1.07
CA ALA A 300 -21.22 -31.04 -1.44
C ALA A 300 -22.43 -31.95 -1.77
N VAL A 301 -23.50 -31.88 -0.98
CA VAL A 301 -24.66 -32.76 -1.09
C VAL A 301 -25.70 -32.25 -2.09
N GLU A 302 -26.09 -30.98 -2.01
CA GLU A 302 -27.16 -30.40 -2.82
C GLU A 302 -26.69 -30.01 -4.22
N TYR A 303 -25.50 -29.41 -4.31
CA TYR A 303 -24.94 -28.93 -5.58
C TYR A 303 -23.92 -29.90 -6.20
N ASN A 304 -23.70 -31.07 -5.58
CA ASN A 304 -22.75 -32.09 -6.03
C ASN A 304 -21.35 -31.49 -6.32
N SER A 305 -20.92 -30.54 -5.47
CA SER A 305 -19.65 -29.84 -5.59
C SER A 305 -18.51 -30.75 -5.12
N THR A 306 -17.63 -31.12 -6.04
CA THR A 306 -16.45 -31.95 -5.76
C THR A 306 -15.48 -31.24 -4.83
N ASP A 307 -15.25 -29.95 -5.04
CA ASP A 307 -14.28 -29.16 -4.27
C ASP A 307 -14.70 -29.03 -2.79
N ALA A 308 -16.01 -28.82 -2.54
CA ALA A 308 -16.55 -28.79 -1.19
C ALA A 308 -16.45 -30.17 -0.50
N ALA A 309 -16.70 -31.26 -1.24
CA ALA A 309 -16.56 -32.61 -0.72
C ALA A 309 -15.09 -32.95 -0.41
N GLU A 310 -14.14 -32.53 -1.26
CA GLU A 310 -12.71 -32.71 -1.01
C GLU A 310 -12.25 -31.96 0.24
N HIS A 311 -12.67 -30.71 0.41
CA HIS A 311 -12.33 -29.92 1.59
C HIS A 311 -12.84 -30.57 2.89
N LEU A 312 -14.11 -31.00 2.92
CA LEU A 312 -14.70 -31.72 4.06
C LEU A 312 -14.03 -33.06 4.37
N ASN A 313 -13.45 -33.72 3.36
CA ASN A 313 -12.69 -34.96 3.55
C ASN A 313 -11.27 -34.70 4.04
N GLN A 314 -10.70 -33.54 3.71
CA GLN A 314 -9.35 -33.16 4.10
C GLN A 314 -9.28 -32.67 5.55
N PHE A 315 -10.32 -31.99 6.04
CA PHE A 315 -10.33 -31.38 7.37
C PHE A 315 -11.53 -31.79 8.21
N ASP A 316 -11.29 -32.22 9.46
CA ASP A 316 -12.34 -32.54 10.42
C ASP A 316 -12.77 -31.26 11.17
N LEU A 317 -13.43 -30.35 10.43
CA LEU A 317 -13.85 -29.04 10.94
C LEU A 317 -14.72 -29.17 12.20
N MET A 318 -15.62 -30.15 12.25
CA MET A 318 -16.47 -30.39 13.43
C MET A 318 -15.67 -30.86 14.65
N ALA A 319 -14.60 -31.65 14.46
CA ALA A 319 -13.69 -31.95 15.56
C ALA A 319 -12.92 -30.71 16.03
N TYR A 320 -12.55 -29.80 15.13
CA TYR A 320 -11.87 -28.55 15.48
C TYR A 320 -12.80 -27.65 16.31
N ALA A 321 -14.03 -27.40 15.87
CA ALA A 321 -15.02 -26.62 16.62
C ALA A 321 -15.25 -27.20 18.03
N LYS A 322 -15.37 -28.53 18.13
CA LYS A 322 -15.49 -29.22 19.43
C LYS A 322 -14.27 -29.02 20.32
N ALA A 323 -13.06 -29.04 19.76
CA ALA A 323 -11.83 -28.78 20.49
C ALA A 323 -11.78 -27.33 21.01
N LEU A 324 -12.15 -26.35 20.19
CA LEU A 324 -12.23 -24.94 20.60
C LEU A 324 -13.21 -24.74 21.77
N ARG A 325 -14.40 -25.34 21.68
CA ARG A 325 -15.40 -25.30 22.77
C ARG A 325 -14.93 -25.98 24.05
N ALA A 326 -14.04 -26.96 23.97
CA ALA A 326 -13.44 -27.58 25.14
C ALA A 326 -12.37 -26.69 25.78
N MET A 327 -11.61 -25.94 24.97
CA MET A 327 -10.60 -24.98 25.44
C MET A 327 -11.21 -23.73 26.06
N ALA A 328 -12.44 -23.36 25.69
CA ALA A 328 -13.16 -22.21 26.24
C ALA A 328 -13.75 -22.42 27.65
N LYS A 329 -13.59 -23.61 28.26
CA LYS A 329 -14.19 -24.00 29.55
C LYS A 329 -13.17 -24.07 30.69
#